data_AF-A0A924PAT1-F1
#
_entry.id   AF-A0A924PAT1-F1
#
_cell.length_a   1.000
_cell.length_b   1.000
_cell.length_c   1.000
_cell.angle_alpha   90.00
_cell.angle_beta   90.00
_cell.angle_gamma   90.00
#
_symmetry.space_group_name_H-M   'P 1'
#
loop_
_entity.id
_entity.type
_entity.pdbx_description
1 polymer ?
#
loop_
_entity_poly.entity_id
_entity_poly.type
_entity_poly.pdbx_seq_one_letter_code
_entity_poly.pdbx_strand_id
1 'polypeptide(L)'
;LSLACKESAGIVAAGLGAAWVLGLGPKSTQRWTRPLGAAVSLLGIAHFLFCLKVVPGLLGSGYAYMSTYSHLGANLGEVLLSPIQKPEIFWPLIFQKNRMVFLLGTLAPLAFLPLLNPVSWIMALATYLPFFMGAGYLRVNLAFHYSIEPSIGLFLALPLALFRLDQWFARKHRPRVYAFALVCFLVLANFGRSELYTVRHFIRDEHQSWIAREALPCIDPAASIAASDPLVPWLTQRSWAHELPHLEISAPWMGTEKRVSCVIFDSLLSHYPMTEEQAVAFDQSPPTGYRADFACGSFKVYRREGLPESCLNCQPNCTPASLR
;
A
#
# COMPACT_ATOMS: atom_id res chain seq x y z
N LEU A 1 14.50 2.08 -9.17
CA LEU A 1 13.23 1.33 -9.30
C LEU A 1 12.16 1.91 -8.39
N SER A 2 12.28 1.85 -7.06
CA SER A 2 11.24 2.38 -6.13
C SER A 2 10.86 3.84 -6.35
N LEU A 3 11.84 4.72 -6.59
CA LEU A 3 11.61 6.14 -6.91
C LEU A 3 10.70 6.32 -8.14
N ALA A 4 10.80 5.45 -9.15
CA ALA A 4 9.97 5.54 -10.35
C ALA A 4 8.52 5.07 -10.13
N CYS A 5 8.20 4.47 -8.98
CA CYS A 5 6.90 3.85 -8.73
C CYS A 5 6.05 4.58 -7.69
N LYS A 6 6.66 5.32 -6.75
CA LYS A 6 5.93 5.94 -5.62
C LYS A 6 6.59 7.22 -5.14
N GLU A 7 5.80 8.28 -4.96
CA GLU A 7 6.27 9.57 -4.47
C GLU A 7 6.88 9.49 -3.07
N SER A 8 6.32 8.64 -2.20
CA SER A 8 6.81 8.44 -0.82
C SER A 8 8.22 7.85 -0.77
N ALA A 9 8.70 7.20 -1.84
CA ALA A 9 10.07 6.71 -1.92
C ALA A 9 11.10 7.86 -1.86
N GLY A 10 10.73 9.07 -2.33
CA GLY A 10 11.55 10.27 -2.20
C GLY A 10 11.76 10.66 -0.73
N ILE A 11 10.72 10.54 0.09
CA ILE A 11 10.79 10.82 1.54
C ILE A 11 11.63 9.76 2.26
N VAL A 12 11.51 8.48 1.88
CA VAL A 12 12.37 7.40 2.41
C VAL A 12 13.85 7.72 2.12
N ALA A 13 14.17 8.10 0.88
CA ALA A 13 15.52 8.49 0.48
C ALA A 13 16.01 9.72 1.26
N ALA A 14 15.14 10.72 1.44
CA ALA A 14 15.42 11.90 2.26
C ALA A 14 15.78 11.55 3.71
N GLY A 15 14.98 10.70 4.34
CA GLY A 15 15.22 10.21 5.69
C GLY A 15 16.53 9.42 5.84
N LEU A 16 16.82 8.53 4.88
CA LEU A 16 18.08 7.78 4.85
C LEU A 16 19.29 8.70 4.70
N GLY A 17 19.23 9.64 3.74
CA GLY A 17 20.28 10.62 3.50
C GLY A 17 20.54 11.50 4.74
N ALA A 18 19.48 11.98 5.38
CA ALA A 18 19.57 12.74 6.63
C ALA A 18 20.22 11.91 7.75
N ALA A 19 19.86 10.63 7.90
CA ALA A 19 20.49 9.76 8.88
C ALA A 19 22.00 9.57 8.63
N TRP A 20 22.44 9.45 7.36
CA TRP A 20 23.87 9.41 7.01
C TRP A 20 24.61 10.71 7.31
N VAL A 21 24.00 11.86 7.03
CA VAL A 21 24.55 13.18 7.40
C VAL A 21 24.79 13.24 8.91
N LEU A 22 23.84 12.74 9.69
CA LEU A 22 23.87 12.74 11.15
C LEU A 22 24.72 11.63 11.77
N GLY A 23 25.37 10.81 10.93
CA GLY A 23 26.42 9.88 11.39
C GLY A 23 25.95 8.45 11.62
N LEU A 24 24.88 8.00 10.96
CA LEU A 24 24.45 6.59 10.99
C LEU A 24 25.56 5.62 10.48
N GLY A 25 26.48 6.10 9.65
CA GLY A 25 27.61 5.29 9.14
C GLY A 25 28.76 5.11 10.15
N PRO A 26 29.57 4.04 10.01
CA PRO A 26 30.80 3.85 10.77
C PRO A 26 31.72 5.07 10.71
N LYS A 27 32.40 5.39 11.81
CA LYS A 27 33.31 6.56 11.88
C LYS A 27 34.33 6.61 10.74
N SER A 28 34.82 5.46 10.28
CA SER A 28 35.77 5.33 9.17
C SER A 28 35.21 5.79 7.81
N THR A 29 33.90 5.70 7.61
CA THR A 29 33.24 6.04 6.33
C THR A 29 32.53 7.39 6.35
N GLN A 30 32.39 8.02 7.52
CA GLN A 30 31.62 9.26 7.70
C GLN A 30 32.04 10.41 6.78
N ARG A 31 33.34 10.52 6.46
CA ARG A 31 33.85 11.54 5.53
C ARG A 31 33.21 11.47 4.14
N TRP A 32 32.84 10.27 3.69
CA TRP A 32 32.21 10.04 2.38
C TRP A 32 30.69 9.87 2.49
N THR A 33 30.20 9.24 3.56
CA THR A 33 28.76 9.00 3.71
C THR A 33 27.99 10.28 4.00
N ARG A 34 28.59 11.29 4.64
CA ARG A 34 27.93 12.57 4.90
C ARG A 34 27.60 13.37 3.62
N PRO A 35 28.58 13.68 2.74
CA PRO A 35 28.27 14.38 1.50
C PRO A 35 27.35 13.56 0.59
N LEU A 36 27.55 12.24 0.53
CA LEU A 36 26.64 11.34 -0.19
C LEU A 36 25.22 11.39 0.41
N GLY A 37 25.09 11.36 1.73
CA GLY A 37 23.82 11.47 2.44
C GLY A 37 23.11 12.79 2.18
N ALA A 38 23.86 13.90 2.12
CA ALA A 38 23.31 15.20 1.72
C ALA A 38 22.78 15.16 0.28
N ALA A 39 23.56 14.60 -0.66
CA ALA A 39 23.14 14.45 -2.05
C ALA A 39 21.88 13.57 -2.17
N VAL A 40 21.86 12.41 -1.52
CA VAL A 40 20.70 11.51 -1.50
C VAL A 40 19.49 12.19 -0.87
N SER A 41 19.69 12.98 0.18
CA SER A 41 18.59 13.68 0.84
C SER A 41 17.98 14.76 -0.05
N LEU A 42 18.82 15.58 -0.67
CA LEU A 42 18.40 16.61 -1.62
C LEU A 42 17.69 16.00 -2.84
N LEU A 43 18.21 14.91 -3.40
CA LEU A 43 17.58 14.20 -4.51
C LEU A 43 16.24 13.59 -4.10
N GLY A 44 16.13 13.03 -2.90
CA GLY A 44 14.86 12.50 -2.37
C GLY A 44 13.80 13.58 -2.20
N ILE A 45 14.18 14.74 -1.64
CA ILE A 45 13.30 15.91 -1.52
C ILE A 45 12.90 16.44 -2.89
N ALA A 46 13.87 16.61 -3.80
CA ALA A 46 13.61 17.08 -5.16
C ALA A 46 12.66 16.14 -5.91
N HIS A 47 12.86 14.83 -5.79
CA HIS A 47 11.96 13.81 -6.33
C HIS A 47 10.54 13.93 -5.78
N PHE A 48 10.41 14.01 -4.45
CA PHE A 48 9.10 14.18 -3.81
C PHE A 48 8.39 15.45 -4.30
N LEU A 49 9.09 16.60 -4.32
CA LEU A 49 8.53 17.86 -4.81
C LEU A 49 8.18 17.81 -6.30
N PHE A 50 8.97 17.12 -7.12
CA PHE A 50 8.68 16.87 -8.52
C PHE A 50 7.36 16.10 -8.68
N CYS A 51 7.17 15.01 -7.93
CA CYS A 51 5.93 14.24 -7.94
C CYS A 51 4.72 15.03 -7.39
N LEU A 52 4.92 15.95 -6.45
CA LEU A 52 3.82 16.73 -5.87
C LEU A 52 3.39 17.94 -6.71
N LYS A 53 4.34 18.57 -7.42
CA LYS A 53 4.10 19.84 -8.13
C LYS A 53 4.18 19.72 -9.63
N VAL A 54 5.21 19.05 -10.15
CA VAL A 54 5.48 19.01 -11.60
C VAL A 54 4.56 18.00 -12.27
N VAL A 55 4.50 16.77 -11.77
CA VAL A 55 3.67 15.72 -12.38
C VAL A 55 2.18 16.09 -12.43
N PRO A 56 1.53 16.54 -11.34
CA PRO A 56 0.12 16.92 -11.40
C PRO A 56 -0.11 18.16 -12.29
N GLY A 57 0.82 19.12 -12.26
CA GLY A 57 0.77 20.30 -13.12
C GLY A 57 0.83 19.97 -14.61
N LEU A 58 1.67 18.99 -15.01
CA LEU A 58 1.72 18.48 -16.38
C LEU A 58 0.43 17.75 -16.79
N LEU A 59 -0.28 17.17 -15.81
CA LEU A 59 -1.56 16.47 -16.01
C LEU A 59 -2.79 17.39 -15.83
N GLY A 60 -2.60 18.69 -15.60
CA GLY A 60 -3.69 19.64 -15.36
C GLY A 60 -4.53 19.34 -14.12
N SER A 61 -3.96 18.65 -13.14
CA SER A 61 -4.65 18.19 -11.92
C SER A 61 -3.91 18.60 -10.65
N GLY A 62 -4.62 18.56 -9.51
CA GLY A 62 -4.01 18.72 -8.19
C GLY A 62 -3.34 17.43 -7.70
N TYR A 63 -2.49 17.54 -6.68
CA TYR A 63 -1.93 16.35 -6.03
C TYR A 63 -3.06 15.49 -5.44
N ALA A 64 -3.19 14.26 -5.92
CA ALA A 64 -4.34 13.38 -5.65
C ALA A 64 -4.60 13.15 -4.14
N TYR A 65 -3.54 13.16 -3.32
CA TYR A 65 -3.66 12.93 -1.88
C TYR A 65 -3.76 14.20 -1.03
N MET A 66 -3.83 15.40 -1.64
CA MET A 66 -3.92 16.65 -0.87
C MET A 66 -5.19 16.71 -0.02
N SER A 67 -6.30 16.14 -0.51
CA SER A 67 -7.57 16.04 0.22
C SER A 67 -7.42 15.33 1.57
N THR A 68 -6.48 14.38 1.68
CA THR A 68 -6.18 13.65 2.92
C THR A 68 -5.58 14.56 4.00
N TYR A 69 -4.97 15.68 3.62
CA TYR A 69 -4.30 16.62 4.53
C TYR A 69 -5.04 17.96 4.67
N SER A 70 -6.22 18.10 4.08
CA SER A 70 -6.99 19.36 4.01
C SER A 70 -7.29 19.97 5.38
N HIS A 71 -7.45 19.14 6.42
CA HIS A 71 -7.66 19.56 7.80
C HIS A 71 -6.42 20.26 8.41
N LEU A 72 -5.22 19.99 7.92
CA LEU A 72 -3.98 20.65 8.34
C LEU A 72 -3.67 21.89 7.51
N GLY A 73 -4.04 21.92 6.23
CA GLY A 73 -3.82 23.09 5.37
C GLY A 73 -4.25 22.89 3.92
N ALA A 74 -4.33 23.99 3.17
CA ALA A 74 -4.71 24.01 1.75
C ALA A 74 -3.54 23.67 0.82
N ASN A 75 -2.30 23.72 1.30
CA ASN A 75 -1.10 23.39 0.54
C ASN A 75 -0.02 22.73 1.42
N LEU A 76 1.03 22.18 0.80
CA LEU A 76 2.13 21.50 1.50
C LEU A 76 2.80 22.37 2.57
N GLY A 77 2.94 23.68 2.33
CA GLY A 77 3.58 24.59 3.29
C GLY A 77 2.79 24.71 4.58
N GLU A 78 1.48 24.93 4.48
CA GLU A 78 0.57 24.96 5.64
C GLU A 78 0.53 23.60 6.37
N VAL A 79 0.54 22.49 5.62
CA VAL A 79 0.58 21.15 6.20
C VAL A 79 1.87 20.95 7.02
N LEU A 80 3.04 21.34 6.49
CA LEU A 80 4.32 21.23 7.21
C LEU A 80 4.41 22.19 8.40
N LEU A 81 3.77 23.36 8.33
CA LEU A 81 3.75 24.35 9.41
C LEU A 81 2.62 24.11 10.42
N SER A 82 1.74 23.13 10.20
CA SER A 82 0.62 22.79 11.08
C SER A 82 0.99 22.50 12.55
N PRO A 83 2.18 21.95 12.92
CA PRO A 83 2.54 21.81 14.34
C PRO A 83 2.57 23.15 15.09
N ILE A 84 2.82 24.24 14.36
CA ILE A 84 2.96 25.60 14.90
C ILE A 84 1.69 26.41 14.61
N GLN A 85 1.13 26.30 13.41
CA GLN A 85 -0.02 27.09 12.96
C GLN A 85 -1.38 26.55 13.45
N LYS A 86 -1.47 25.24 13.69
CA LYS A 86 -2.71 24.54 14.13
C LYS A 86 -2.41 23.46 15.19
N PRO A 87 -1.71 23.80 16.28
CA PRO A 87 -1.30 22.82 17.30
C PRO A 87 -2.48 22.06 17.91
N GLU A 88 -3.64 22.70 18.03
CA GLU A 88 -4.89 22.14 18.55
C GLU A 88 -5.47 21.03 17.68
N ILE A 89 -5.13 20.99 16.39
CA ILE A 89 -5.50 19.91 15.47
C ILE A 89 -4.35 18.90 15.36
N PHE A 90 -3.13 19.41 15.18
CA PHE A 90 -1.95 18.59 14.89
C PHE A 90 -1.62 17.60 16.02
N TRP A 91 -1.50 18.06 17.27
CA TRP A 91 -1.05 17.18 18.36
C TRP A 91 -2.07 16.10 18.71
N PRO A 92 -3.38 16.39 18.86
CA PRO A 92 -4.38 15.35 19.07
C PRO A 92 -4.40 14.34 17.93
N LEU A 93 -4.20 14.78 16.68
CA LEU A 93 -4.11 13.89 15.52
C LEU A 93 -2.96 12.90 15.67
N ILE A 94 -1.73 13.37 15.95
CA ILE A 94 -0.55 12.51 16.10
C ILE A 94 -0.75 11.44 17.18
N PHE A 95 -1.34 11.81 18.33
CA PHE A 95 -1.54 10.92 19.48
C PHE A 95 -2.84 10.12 19.46
N GLN A 96 -3.57 10.10 18.34
CA GLN A 96 -4.77 9.26 18.21
C GLN A 96 -4.47 7.78 18.43
N LYS A 97 -5.42 7.06 19.05
CA LYS A 97 -5.33 5.63 19.37
C LYS A 97 -4.80 4.78 18.21
N ASN A 98 -5.35 4.95 16.99
CA ASN A 98 -4.95 4.14 15.83
C ASN A 98 -3.48 4.35 15.44
N ARG A 99 -2.98 5.58 15.51
CA ARG A 99 -1.56 5.90 15.23
C ARG A 99 -0.63 5.36 16.30
N MET A 100 -1.06 5.43 17.57
CA MET A 100 -0.29 4.85 18.67
C MET A 100 -0.26 3.33 18.59
N VAL A 101 -1.38 2.67 18.27
CA VAL A 101 -1.43 1.23 18.00
C VAL A 101 -0.53 0.86 16.82
N PHE A 102 -0.53 1.64 15.75
CA PHE A 102 0.37 1.42 14.62
C PHE A 102 1.85 1.54 15.01
N LEU A 103 2.23 2.63 15.68
CA LEU A 103 3.60 2.85 16.16
C LEU A 103 4.06 1.70 17.06
N LEU A 104 3.25 1.38 18.08
CA LEU A 104 3.54 0.30 19.02
C LEU A 104 3.57 -1.05 18.31
N GLY A 105 2.65 -1.32 17.39
CA GLY A 105 2.61 -2.58 16.67
C GLY A 105 3.74 -2.76 15.65
N THR A 106 4.34 -1.67 15.15
CA THR A 106 5.59 -1.74 14.37
C THR A 106 6.85 -1.87 15.25
N LEU A 107 6.84 -1.38 16.49
CA LEU A 107 8.00 -1.43 17.39
C LEU A 107 8.07 -2.65 18.30
N ALA A 108 6.93 -3.11 18.80
CA ALA A 108 6.84 -4.22 19.74
C ALA A 108 7.43 -5.52 19.17
N PRO A 109 7.24 -5.89 17.89
CA PRO A 109 7.90 -7.05 17.30
C PRO A 109 9.43 -6.95 17.29
N LEU A 110 9.96 -5.73 17.33
CA LEU A 110 11.39 -5.45 17.41
C LEU A 110 11.86 -5.20 18.85
N ALA A 111 11.04 -5.55 19.84
CA ALA A 111 11.27 -5.31 21.27
C ALA A 111 11.68 -3.85 21.58
N PHE A 112 11.18 -2.90 20.79
CA PHE A 112 11.52 -1.49 20.88
C PHE A 112 13.02 -1.17 20.68
N LEU A 113 13.84 -2.13 20.25
CA LEU A 113 15.28 -1.98 20.05
C LEU A 113 15.65 -0.82 19.12
N PRO A 114 14.90 -0.52 18.04
CA PRO A 114 15.19 0.66 17.23
C PRO A 114 15.29 1.97 18.03
N LEU A 115 14.58 2.12 19.17
CA LEU A 115 14.68 3.29 20.08
C LEU A 115 16.08 3.50 20.65
N LEU A 116 16.91 2.47 20.70
CA LEU A 116 18.29 2.59 21.18
C LEU A 116 19.20 3.32 20.19
N ASN A 117 18.77 3.57 18.95
CA ASN A 117 19.53 4.35 17.98
C ASN A 117 18.74 5.59 17.49
N PRO A 118 18.89 6.75 18.16
CA PRO A 118 18.12 7.95 17.83
C PRO A 118 18.39 8.49 16.42
N VAL A 119 19.55 8.20 15.81
CA VAL A 119 19.85 8.65 14.44
C VAL A 119 19.02 7.88 13.42
N SER A 120 18.80 6.58 13.64
CA SER A 120 17.95 5.76 12.77
C SER A 120 16.48 6.16 12.84
N TRP A 121 16.04 6.77 13.94
CA TRP A 121 14.68 7.28 14.09
C TRP A 121 14.33 8.38 13.13
N ILE A 122 15.30 9.14 12.65
CA ILE A 122 15.06 10.23 11.71
C ILE A 122 14.51 9.67 10.39
N MET A 123 15.03 8.52 9.97
CA MET A 123 14.55 7.83 8.78
C MET A 123 13.13 7.26 8.99
N ALA A 124 12.89 6.59 10.12
CA ALA A 124 11.58 6.06 10.44
C ALA A 124 10.55 7.21 10.59
N LEU A 125 10.91 8.29 11.27
CA LEU A 125 10.04 9.44 11.49
C LEU A 125 9.67 10.14 10.18
N ALA A 126 10.63 10.28 9.26
CA ALA A 126 10.36 10.84 7.93
C ALA A 126 9.21 10.11 7.21
N THR A 127 9.06 8.80 7.44
CA THR A 127 8.05 7.97 6.78
C THR A 127 6.77 7.81 7.61
N TYR A 128 6.85 7.80 8.96
CA TYR A 128 5.66 7.84 9.82
C TYR A 128 4.87 9.13 9.67
N LEU A 129 5.58 10.26 9.57
CA LEU A 129 4.96 11.57 9.69
C LEU A 129 3.88 11.84 8.62
N PRO A 130 4.10 11.57 7.31
CA PRO A 130 3.04 11.66 6.31
C PRO A 130 1.82 10.79 6.62
N PHE A 131 2.01 9.57 7.12
CA PHE A 131 0.89 8.69 7.49
C PHE A 131 0.12 9.20 8.70
N PHE A 132 0.83 9.77 9.67
CA PHE A 132 0.20 10.28 10.90
C PHE A 132 -0.51 11.61 10.66
N MET A 133 -0.04 12.41 9.71
CA MET A 133 -0.68 13.68 9.32
C MET A 133 -1.90 13.50 8.41
N GLY A 134 -2.07 12.31 7.81
CA GLY A 134 -3.19 12.04 6.93
C GLY A 134 -4.49 11.79 7.69
N ALA A 135 -5.63 12.15 7.10
CA ALA A 135 -6.96 11.77 7.57
C ALA A 135 -7.23 10.26 7.39
N GLY A 136 -8.13 9.72 8.21
CA GLY A 136 -8.50 8.29 8.19
C GLY A 136 -7.53 7.39 8.98
N TYR A 137 -7.82 6.09 8.97
CA TYR A 137 -7.07 5.08 9.73
C TYR A 137 -6.43 3.99 8.87
N LEU A 138 -6.81 3.86 7.59
CA LEU A 138 -6.36 2.77 6.72
C LEU A 138 -4.83 2.75 6.54
N ARG A 139 -4.20 3.94 6.41
CA ARG A 139 -2.74 4.09 6.27
C ARG A 139 -1.95 3.78 7.54
N VAL A 140 -2.63 3.76 8.68
CA VAL A 140 -2.06 3.43 9.99
C VAL A 140 -2.69 2.15 10.55
N ASN A 141 -3.12 1.26 9.66
CA ASN A 141 -3.61 -0.06 10.03
C ASN A 141 -2.62 -1.12 9.51
N LEU A 142 -2.11 -1.94 10.44
CA LEU A 142 -1.11 -2.97 10.16
C LEU A 142 -1.63 -4.12 9.28
N ALA A 143 -2.95 -4.21 9.07
CA ALA A 143 -3.54 -5.13 8.10
C ALA A 143 -3.24 -4.71 6.65
N PHE A 144 -2.81 -3.47 6.41
CA PHE A 144 -2.43 -2.97 5.10
C PHE A 144 -0.91 -2.82 4.97
N HIS A 145 -0.44 -2.70 3.73
CA HIS A 145 0.98 -2.69 3.36
C HIS A 145 1.75 -1.40 3.72
N TYR A 146 1.09 -0.38 4.29
CA TYR A 146 1.70 0.94 4.54
C TYR A 146 2.78 0.94 5.63
N SER A 147 2.91 -0.14 6.39
CA SER A 147 4.00 -0.30 7.36
C SER A 147 5.34 -0.56 6.69
N ILE A 148 5.38 -0.91 5.39
CA ILE A 148 6.62 -1.19 4.66
C ILE A 148 7.58 -0.01 4.71
N GLU A 149 7.12 1.22 4.46
CA GLU A 149 8.00 2.40 4.44
C GLU A 149 8.69 2.68 5.78
N PRO A 150 7.98 2.81 6.92
CA PRO A 150 8.64 2.99 8.22
C PRO A 150 9.47 1.79 8.64
N SER A 151 9.10 0.58 8.22
CA SER A 151 9.87 -0.63 8.53
C SER A 151 11.30 -0.57 7.99
N ILE A 152 11.57 0.10 6.86
CA ILE A 152 12.93 0.24 6.33
C ILE A 152 13.83 0.96 7.36
N GLY A 153 13.34 2.04 7.96
CA GLY A 153 14.08 2.79 8.99
C GLY A 153 14.29 1.96 10.25
N LEU A 154 13.25 1.24 10.68
CA LEU A 154 13.31 0.36 11.86
C LEU A 154 14.30 -0.80 11.66
N PHE A 155 14.29 -1.46 10.51
CA PHE A 155 15.18 -2.57 10.21
C PHE A 155 16.63 -2.12 10.03
N LEU A 156 16.88 -0.91 9.53
CA LEU A 156 18.22 -0.33 9.50
C LEU A 156 18.73 0.05 10.92
N ALA A 157 17.83 0.42 11.83
CA ALA A 157 18.17 0.68 13.23
C ALA A 157 18.58 -0.59 13.98
N LEU A 158 17.99 -1.72 13.61
CA LEU A 158 18.03 -2.95 14.39
C LEU A 158 19.45 -3.53 14.58
N PRO A 159 20.32 -3.67 13.55
CA PRO A 159 21.69 -4.16 13.73
C PRO A 159 22.51 -3.30 14.69
N LEU A 160 22.33 -1.97 14.62
CA LEU A 160 23.05 -1.02 15.47
C LEU A 160 22.56 -1.09 16.91
N ALA A 161 21.25 -1.25 17.10
CA ALA A 161 20.66 -1.48 18.42
C ALA A 161 21.13 -2.80 19.02
N LEU A 162 21.16 -3.88 18.23
CA LEU A 162 21.67 -5.19 18.65
C LEU A 162 23.16 -5.14 19.03
N PHE A 163 23.98 -4.40 18.27
CA PHE A 163 25.39 -4.21 18.61
C PHE A 163 25.57 -3.49 19.96
N ARG A 164 24.78 -2.44 20.23
CA ARG A 164 24.79 -1.76 21.52
C ARG A 164 24.33 -2.68 22.65
N LEU A 165 23.27 -3.45 22.41
CA LEU A 165 22.74 -4.41 23.36
C LEU A 165 23.75 -5.52 23.69
N ASP A 166 24.52 -6.01 22.70
CA ASP A 166 25.59 -7.01 22.90
C ASP A 166 26.70 -6.50 23.84
N GLN A 167 26.96 -5.20 23.84
CA GLN A 167 27.93 -4.58 24.76
C GLN A 167 27.43 -4.53 26.21
N TRP A 168 26.12 -4.56 26.43
CA TRP A 168 25.54 -4.57 27.78
C TRP A 168 25.57 -5.94 28.44
N PHE A 169 25.64 -7.01 27.65
CA PHE A 169 25.69 -8.37 28.17
C PHE A 169 27.13 -8.87 28.32
N ALA A 170 27.45 -9.37 29.52
CA ALA A 170 28.71 -10.07 29.74
C ALA A 170 28.82 -11.27 28.78
N ARG A 171 30.02 -11.54 28.24
CA ARG A 171 30.27 -12.57 27.23
C ARG A 171 29.65 -13.94 27.56
N LYS A 172 29.63 -14.30 28.85
CA LYS A 172 29.03 -15.54 29.36
C LYS A 172 27.52 -15.67 29.12
N HIS A 173 26.77 -14.57 29.03
CA HIS A 173 25.31 -14.57 28.89
C HIS A 173 24.82 -14.44 27.44
N ARG A 174 25.67 -13.98 26.52
CA ARG A 174 25.35 -13.82 25.08
C ARG A 174 24.68 -15.03 24.43
N PRO A 175 25.18 -16.28 24.56
CA PRO A 175 24.53 -17.42 23.91
C PRO A 175 23.11 -17.65 24.40
N ARG A 176 22.81 -17.36 25.68
CA ARG A 176 21.45 -17.48 26.24
C ARG A 176 20.52 -16.41 25.68
N VAL A 177 21.01 -15.18 25.53
CA VAL A 177 20.24 -14.08 24.94
C VAL A 177 19.91 -14.38 23.47
N TYR A 178 20.88 -14.84 22.68
CA TYR A 178 20.64 -15.21 21.29
C TYR A 178 19.74 -16.42 21.15
N ALA A 179 19.90 -17.44 22.00
CA ALA A 179 19.01 -18.60 22.03
C ALA A 179 17.57 -18.17 22.36
N PHE A 180 17.39 -17.30 23.36
CA PHE A 180 16.09 -16.75 23.72
C PHE A 180 15.47 -15.94 22.57
N ALA A 181 16.24 -15.04 21.94
CA ALA A 181 15.78 -14.26 20.79
C ALA A 181 15.38 -15.15 19.61
N LEU A 182 16.15 -16.20 19.33
CA LEU A 182 15.84 -17.19 18.30
C LEU A 182 14.55 -17.96 18.63
N VAL A 183 14.38 -18.40 19.88
CA VAL A 183 13.15 -19.07 20.32
C VAL A 183 11.95 -18.14 20.17
N CYS A 184 12.04 -16.88 20.62
CA CYS A 184 10.98 -15.89 20.44
C CYS A 184 10.65 -15.67 18.95
N PHE A 185 11.67 -15.51 18.10
CA PHE A 185 11.48 -15.40 16.65
C PHE A 185 10.79 -16.64 16.09
N LEU A 186 11.25 -17.85 16.44
CA LEU A 186 10.64 -19.09 15.98
C LEU A 186 9.19 -19.23 16.45
N VAL A 187 8.89 -18.88 17.70
CA VAL A 187 7.51 -18.88 18.20
C VAL A 187 6.65 -17.90 17.41
N LEU A 188 7.06 -16.64 17.25
CA LEU A 188 6.30 -15.64 16.49
C LEU A 188 6.19 -15.99 14.99
N ALA A 189 7.22 -16.62 14.43
CA ALA A 189 7.24 -17.07 13.04
C ALA A 189 6.30 -18.26 12.82
N ASN A 190 6.15 -19.16 13.80
CA ASN A 190 5.38 -20.39 13.65
C ASN A 190 3.96 -20.30 14.25
N PHE A 191 3.69 -19.33 15.12
CA PHE A 191 2.41 -19.15 15.80
C PHE A 191 1.87 -17.73 15.59
N GLY A 192 0.58 -17.62 15.27
CA GLY A 192 -0.11 -16.34 15.05
C GLY A 192 -0.34 -16.02 13.58
N ARG A 193 -0.59 -14.75 13.24
CA ARG A 193 -0.83 -14.29 11.86
C ARG A 193 0.47 -13.93 11.12
N SER A 194 1.51 -14.77 11.24
CA SER A 194 2.75 -14.57 10.47
C SER A 194 2.56 -15.06 9.04
N GLU A 195 3.32 -14.51 8.08
CA GLU A 195 3.32 -15.02 6.70
C GLU A 195 3.70 -16.51 6.62
N LEU A 196 4.61 -16.96 7.48
CA LEU A 196 4.99 -18.37 7.57
C LEU A 196 3.85 -19.26 8.07
N TYR A 197 3.04 -18.77 9.00
CA TYR A 197 1.82 -19.45 9.43
C TYR A 197 0.79 -19.44 8.29
N THR A 198 0.56 -18.30 7.64
CA THR A 198 -0.38 -18.14 6.53
C THR A 198 -0.05 -19.07 5.38
N VAL A 199 1.21 -19.16 4.94
CA VAL A 199 1.64 -20.04 3.84
C VAL A 199 1.40 -21.52 4.16
N ARG A 200 1.62 -21.95 5.41
CA ARG A 200 1.39 -23.35 5.81
C ARG A 200 -0.08 -23.73 5.89
N HIS A 201 -0.93 -22.76 6.19
CA HIS A 201 -2.38 -22.94 6.26
C HIS A 201 -3.08 -22.32 5.04
N PHE A 202 -2.33 -22.05 3.97
CA PHE A 202 -2.89 -21.48 2.76
C PHE A 202 -3.72 -22.57 2.09
N ILE A 203 -5.04 -22.46 2.26
CA ILE A 203 -5.99 -23.30 1.56
C ILE A 203 -6.21 -22.67 0.19
N ARG A 204 -5.86 -23.43 -0.85
CA ARG A 204 -6.14 -23.03 -2.21
C ARG A 204 -7.66 -23.04 -2.42
N ASP A 205 -8.20 -21.88 -2.71
CA ASP A 205 -9.60 -21.72 -3.08
C ASP A 205 -9.83 -22.25 -4.51
N GLU A 206 -10.74 -23.21 -4.67
CA GLU A 206 -11.02 -23.85 -5.96
C GLU A 206 -11.67 -22.87 -6.94
N HIS A 207 -12.53 -21.98 -6.45
CA HIS A 207 -13.24 -20.97 -7.24
C HIS A 207 -12.28 -19.90 -7.77
N GLN A 208 -11.42 -19.33 -6.92
CA GLN A 208 -10.37 -18.41 -7.38
C GLN A 208 -9.40 -19.08 -8.38
N SER A 209 -9.12 -20.36 -8.18
CA SER A 209 -8.29 -21.15 -9.10
C SER A 209 -8.97 -21.38 -10.44
N TRP A 210 -10.29 -21.55 -10.45
CA TRP A 210 -11.09 -21.61 -11.66
C TRP A 210 -11.13 -20.25 -12.38
N ILE A 211 -11.38 -19.15 -11.67
CA ILE A 211 -11.35 -17.79 -12.24
C ILE A 211 -10.02 -17.55 -12.96
N ALA A 212 -8.89 -17.86 -12.30
CA ALA A 212 -7.57 -17.61 -12.85
C ALA A 212 -7.24 -18.46 -14.09
N ARG A 213 -7.73 -19.70 -14.17
CA ARG A 213 -7.39 -20.65 -15.26
C ARG A 213 -8.38 -20.65 -16.41
N GLU A 214 -9.67 -20.43 -16.14
CA GLU A 214 -10.75 -20.59 -17.11
C GLU A 214 -11.38 -19.24 -17.46
N ALA A 215 -11.72 -18.41 -16.48
CA ALA A 215 -12.48 -17.18 -16.71
C ALA A 215 -11.60 -16.03 -17.22
N LEU A 216 -10.55 -15.65 -16.50
CA LEU A 216 -9.70 -14.50 -16.83
C LEU A 216 -9.05 -14.59 -18.23
N PRO A 217 -8.55 -15.76 -18.68
CA PRO A 217 -7.97 -15.90 -20.02
C PRO A 217 -8.98 -15.67 -21.15
N CYS A 218 -10.27 -15.91 -20.90
CA CYS A 218 -11.32 -15.67 -21.89
C CYS A 218 -11.73 -14.20 -22.01
N ILE A 219 -11.41 -13.35 -21.02
CA ILE A 219 -11.79 -11.94 -21.05
C ILE A 219 -10.97 -11.22 -22.11
N ASP A 220 -11.66 -10.52 -23.02
CA ASP A 220 -11.02 -9.82 -24.11
C ASP A 220 -9.90 -8.87 -23.62
N PRO A 221 -8.64 -9.03 -24.08
CA PRO A 221 -7.54 -8.17 -23.69
C PRO A 221 -7.66 -6.74 -24.26
N ALA A 222 -8.50 -6.50 -25.27
CA ALA A 222 -8.72 -5.16 -25.82
C ALA A 222 -9.82 -4.37 -25.08
N ALA A 223 -10.74 -5.06 -24.39
CA ALA A 223 -11.84 -4.43 -23.67
C ALA A 223 -11.36 -3.51 -22.54
N SER A 224 -12.01 -2.35 -22.41
CA SER A 224 -11.93 -1.53 -21.18
C SER A 224 -12.85 -2.13 -20.12
N ILE A 225 -12.38 -2.25 -18.88
CA ILE A 225 -13.09 -3.02 -17.85
C ILE A 225 -13.27 -2.25 -16.53
N ALA A 226 -14.34 -2.61 -15.82
CA ALA A 226 -14.42 -2.46 -14.37
C ALA A 226 -14.60 -3.84 -13.73
N ALA A 227 -13.90 -4.14 -12.64
CA ALA A 227 -13.93 -5.46 -12.03
C ALA A 227 -14.01 -5.45 -10.50
N SER A 228 -14.35 -6.60 -9.90
CA SER A 228 -14.19 -6.82 -8.46
C SER A 228 -12.71 -6.63 -8.07
N ASP A 229 -12.45 -6.01 -6.92
CA ASP A 229 -11.13 -5.48 -6.53
C ASP A 229 -9.96 -6.48 -6.68
N PRO A 230 -10.06 -7.73 -6.19
CA PRO A 230 -8.98 -8.72 -6.34
C PRO A 230 -8.65 -9.10 -7.80
N LEU A 231 -9.56 -8.86 -8.74
CA LEU A 231 -9.39 -9.21 -10.16
C LEU A 231 -8.65 -8.11 -10.92
N VAL A 232 -8.72 -6.85 -10.48
CA VAL A 232 -8.17 -5.70 -11.20
C VAL A 232 -6.67 -5.88 -11.52
N PRO A 233 -5.79 -6.29 -10.58
CA PRO A 233 -4.36 -6.46 -10.87
C PRO A 233 -4.07 -7.39 -12.06
N TRP A 234 -4.86 -8.46 -12.20
CA TRP A 234 -4.73 -9.44 -13.28
C TRP A 234 -5.16 -8.90 -14.64
N LEU A 235 -5.92 -7.81 -14.63
CA LEU A 235 -6.55 -7.27 -15.82
C LEU A 235 -5.93 -5.93 -16.28
N THR A 236 -4.91 -5.45 -15.57
CA THR A 236 -4.19 -4.19 -15.82
C THR A 236 -3.47 -4.07 -17.16
N GLN A 237 -3.33 -5.18 -17.92
CA GLN A 237 -2.74 -5.16 -19.26
C GLN A 237 -3.66 -4.49 -20.31
N ARG A 238 -4.91 -4.18 -19.94
CA ARG A 238 -5.89 -3.50 -20.80
C ARG A 238 -5.63 -2.00 -20.89
N SER A 239 -6.20 -1.39 -21.91
CA SER A 239 -6.18 0.08 -22.10
C SER A 239 -6.77 0.84 -20.90
N TRP A 240 -7.73 0.22 -20.21
CA TRP A 240 -8.30 0.72 -18.97
C TRP A 240 -8.81 -0.43 -18.10
N ALA A 241 -8.45 -0.41 -16.82
CA ALA A 241 -8.98 -1.30 -15.80
C ALA A 241 -9.16 -0.55 -14.47
N HIS A 242 -10.33 -0.69 -13.85
CA HIS A 242 -10.65 -0.04 -12.59
C HIS A 242 -11.50 -0.96 -11.69
N GLU A 243 -11.47 -0.74 -10.38
CA GLU A 243 -12.37 -1.38 -9.44
C GLU A 243 -13.81 -0.84 -9.55
N LEU A 244 -14.78 -1.71 -9.26
CA LEU A 244 -16.17 -1.33 -9.08
C LEU A 244 -16.35 -0.40 -7.86
N PRO A 245 -17.28 0.57 -7.90
CA PRO A 245 -18.35 0.78 -8.88
C PRO A 245 -17.98 1.76 -10.02
N HIS A 246 -16.70 2.05 -10.24
CA HIS A 246 -16.27 3.06 -11.20
C HIS A 246 -16.36 2.55 -12.65
N LEU A 247 -17.50 2.81 -13.29
CA LEU A 247 -17.77 2.40 -14.67
C LEU A 247 -17.33 3.43 -15.73
N GLU A 248 -16.91 4.61 -15.28
CA GLU A 248 -16.55 5.74 -16.14
C GLU A 248 -15.04 5.85 -16.29
N ILE A 249 -14.59 6.03 -17.54
CA ILE A 249 -13.21 6.29 -17.91
C ILE A 249 -13.01 7.81 -17.79
N SER A 250 -12.74 8.27 -16.57
CA SER A 250 -12.37 9.66 -16.33
C SER A 250 -10.87 9.82 -16.48
N ALA A 251 -10.41 10.11 -17.69
CA ALA A 251 -9.06 10.61 -17.91
C ALA A 251 -9.16 12.07 -18.37
N PRO A 252 -8.67 13.05 -17.58
CA PRO A 252 -8.74 14.47 -17.91
C PRO A 252 -8.20 14.82 -19.31
N TRP A 253 -7.28 14.00 -19.84
CA TRP A 253 -6.67 14.15 -21.16
C TRP A 253 -7.40 13.43 -22.31
N MET A 254 -8.45 12.63 -22.06
CA MET A 254 -9.18 11.88 -23.11
C MET A 254 -10.49 12.51 -23.57
N GLY A 255 -10.87 13.70 -23.08
CA GLY A 255 -11.86 14.61 -23.68
C GLY A 255 -13.29 14.09 -23.87
N THR A 256 -13.59 12.85 -23.49
CA THR A 256 -14.91 12.22 -23.60
C THR A 256 -15.11 11.27 -22.42
N GLU A 257 -16.21 11.42 -21.69
CA GLU A 257 -16.68 10.42 -20.74
C GLU A 257 -17.04 9.15 -21.52
N LYS A 258 -16.13 8.18 -21.51
CA LYS A 258 -16.38 6.85 -22.05
C LYS A 258 -16.70 5.92 -20.88
N ARG A 259 -17.74 5.11 -21.00
CA ARG A 259 -17.97 4.01 -20.05
C ARG A 259 -17.14 2.79 -20.43
N VAL A 260 -16.76 1.98 -19.46
CA VAL A 260 -16.05 0.71 -19.71
C VAL A 260 -16.88 -0.22 -20.60
N SER A 261 -16.22 -0.98 -21.47
CA SER A 261 -16.89 -1.93 -22.38
C SER A 261 -17.49 -3.11 -21.61
N CYS A 262 -16.80 -3.55 -20.57
CA CYS A 262 -17.09 -4.79 -19.85
C CYS A 262 -17.03 -4.59 -18.34
N VAL A 263 -17.86 -5.34 -17.62
CA VAL A 263 -17.95 -5.34 -16.17
C VAL A 263 -17.81 -6.77 -15.68
N ILE A 264 -16.91 -7.01 -14.73
CA ILE A 264 -16.61 -8.34 -14.20
C ILE A 264 -16.90 -8.36 -12.71
N PHE A 265 -17.88 -9.13 -12.30
CA PHE A 265 -18.37 -9.17 -10.94
C PHE A 265 -18.30 -10.57 -10.37
N ASP A 266 -17.87 -10.71 -9.12
CA ASP A 266 -17.91 -11.98 -8.41
C ASP A 266 -18.32 -11.78 -6.95
N SER A 267 -19.53 -12.21 -6.59
CA SER A 267 -20.09 -11.97 -5.25
C SER A 267 -19.34 -12.64 -4.09
N LEU A 268 -18.39 -13.53 -4.36
CA LEU A 268 -17.54 -14.16 -3.34
C LEU A 268 -16.24 -13.37 -3.09
N LEU A 269 -15.95 -12.35 -3.90
CA LEU A 269 -14.73 -11.55 -3.78
C LEU A 269 -14.96 -10.24 -3.03
N SER A 270 -13.87 -9.62 -2.57
CA SER A 270 -13.91 -8.27 -2.02
C SER A 270 -14.37 -7.28 -3.10
N HIS A 271 -15.26 -6.38 -2.70
CA HIS A 271 -15.85 -5.36 -3.55
C HIS A 271 -15.49 -3.94 -3.13
N TYR A 272 -14.48 -3.76 -2.27
CA TYR A 272 -14.04 -2.44 -1.86
C TYR A 272 -13.73 -1.57 -3.10
N PRO A 273 -14.20 -0.30 -3.18
CA PRO A 273 -14.83 0.49 -2.11
C PRO A 273 -16.37 0.38 -1.98
N MET A 274 -17.05 -0.53 -2.68
CA MET A 274 -18.50 -0.70 -2.57
C MET A 274 -18.92 -1.10 -1.15
N THR A 275 -20.10 -0.65 -0.72
CA THR A 275 -20.77 -1.18 0.47
C THR A 275 -21.36 -2.56 0.17
N GLU A 276 -21.66 -3.33 1.22
CA GLU A 276 -22.32 -4.64 1.08
C GLU A 276 -23.68 -4.51 0.37
N GLU A 277 -24.46 -3.47 0.71
CA GLU A 277 -25.73 -3.18 0.02
C GLU A 277 -25.53 -2.91 -1.47
N GLN A 278 -24.50 -2.16 -1.85
CA GLN A 278 -24.17 -1.90 -3.25
C GLN A 278 -23.76 -3.19 -3.97
N ALA A 279 -22.94 -4.03 -3.35
CA ALA A 279 -22.52 -5.30 -3.92
C ALA A 279 -23.72 -6.27 -4.11
N VAL A 280 -24.62 -6.36 -3.14
CA VAL A 280 -25.85 -7.15 -3.23
C VAL A 280 -26.75 -6.64 -4.36
N ALA A 281 -26.92 -5.32 -4.47
CA ALA A 281 -27.69 -4.73 -5.57
C ALA A 281 -27.09 -5.05 -6.95
N PHE A 282 -25.75 -5.02 -7.05
CA PHE A 282 -25.00 -5.37 -8.26
C PHE A 282 -25.10 -6.85 -8.63
N ASP A 283 -25.19 -7.72 -7.62
CA ASP A 283 -25.38 -9.15 -7.82
C ASP A 283 -26.79 -9.46 -8.36
N GLN A 284 -27.80 -8.75 -7.86
CA GLN A 284 -29.20 -8.95 -8.24
C GLN A 284 -29.56 -8.42 -9.63
N SER A 285 -28.90 -7.35 -10.08
CA SER A 285 -29.21 -6.70 -11.35
C SER A 285 -27.97 -6.15 -12.04
N PRO A 286 -27.86 -6.27 -13.38
CA PRO A 286 -26.76 -5.67 -14.11
C PRO A 286 -26.77 -4.15 -13.96
N PRO A 287 -25.61 -3.49 -14.05
CA PRO A 287 -25.55 -2.03 -14.04
C PRO A 287 -26.35 -1.42 -15.20
N THR A 288 -26.90 -0.23 -14.98
CA THR A 288 -27.67 0.47 -16.02
C THR A 288 -26.85 0.65 -17.31
N GLY A 289 -27.40 0.17 -18.43
CA GLY A 289 -26.75 0.20 -19.75
C GLY A 289 -25.79 -0.97 -19.99
N TYR A 290 -25.86 -2.03 -19.17
CA TYR A 290 -25.13 -3.27 -19.36
C TYR A 290 -26.09 -4.46 -19.38
N ARG A 291 -25.75 -5.47 -20.19
CA ARG A 291 -26.45 -6.75 -20.25
C ARG A 291 -25.50 -7.90 -19.90
N ALA A 292 -26.03 -8.98 -19.34
CA ALA A 292 -25.23 -10.17 -19.07
C ALA A 292 -24.70 -10.78 -20.37
N ASP A 293 -23.39 -10.99 -20.43
CA ASP A 293 -22.70 -11.70 -21.52
C ASP A 293 -22.35 -13.12 -21.09
N PHE A 294 -22.08 -13.33 -19.78
CA PHE A 294 -21.84 -14.63 -19.17
C PHE A 294 -22.18 -14.62 -17.68
N ALA A 295 -22.65 -15.75 -17.15
CA ALA A 295 -22.88 -15.95 -15.73
C ALA A 295 -22.60 -17.40 -15.34
N CYS A 296 -21.88 -17.58 -14.24
CA CYS A 296 -21.48 -18.89 -13.72
C CYS A 296 -21.33 -18.81 -12.20
N GLY A 297 -22.34 -19.26 -11.46
CA GLY A 297 -22.36 -19.11 -10.00
C GLY A 297 -22.31 -17.64 -9.58
N SER A 298 -21.34 -17.29 -8.74
CA SER A 298 -21.09 -15.92 -8.29
C SER A 298 -20.43 -15.05 -9.36
N PHE A 299 -19.75 -15.64 -10.34
CA PHE A 299 -18.99 -14.94 -11.36
C PHE A 299 -19.86 -14.53 -12.54
N LYS A 300 -19.89 -13.22 -12.84
CA LYS A 300 -20.73 -12.61 -13.87
C LYS A 300 -19.91 -11.65 -14.72
N VAL A 301 -20.13 -11.69 -16.02
CA VAL A 301 -19.56 -10.75 -16.98
C VAL A 301 -20.70 -10.04 -17.67
N TYR A 302 -20.70 -8.71 -17.57
CA TYR A 302 -21.66 -7.86 -18.24
C TYR A 302 -20.98 -7.04 -19.32
N ARG A 303 -21.71 -6.81 -20.41
CA ARG A 303 -21.27 -6.04 -21.55
C ARG A 303 -22.12 -4.79 -21.71
N ARG A 304 -21.50 -3.66 -22.07
CA ARG A 304 -22.21 -2.42 -22.38
C ARG A 304 -23.15 -2.60 -23.57
N GLU A 305 -24.38 -2.14 -23.41
CA GLU A 305 -25.38 -2.17 -24.48
C GLU A 305 -24.93 -1.34 -25.70
N GLY A 306 -25.31 -1.79 -26.90
CA GLY A 306 -24.94 -1.14 -28.16
C GLY A 306 -23.53 -1.45 -28.69
N LEU A 307 -22.69 -2.19 -27.95
CA LEU A 307 -21.42 -2.71 -28.47
C LEU A 307 -21.62 -4.07 -29.16
N PRO A 308 -21.09 -4.27 -30.40
CA PRO A 308 -21.24 -5.54 -31.12
C PRO A 308 -20.35 -6.66 -30.56
N GLU A 309 -19.14 -6.32 -30.12
CA GLU A 309 -18.12 -7.26 -29.62
C GLU A 309 -18.51 -7.85 -28.26
N SER A 310 -18.22 -9.13 -28.02
CA SER A 310 -18.41 -9.79 -26.71
C SER A 310 -17.27 -9.41 -25.76
N CYS A 311 -17.53 -9.46 -24.46
CA CYS A 311 -16.50 -9.32 -23.43
C CYS A 311 -15.60 -10.56 -23.32
N LEU A 312 -16.00 -11.67 -23.94
CA LEU A 312 -15.31 -12.95 -23.88
C LEU A 312 -14.93 -13.44 -25.28
N ASN A 313 -13.67 -13.85 -25.45
CA ASN A 313 -13.14 -14.46 -26.68
C ASN A 313 -13.29 -15.99 -26.69
N CYS A 314 -13.59 -16.58 -25.53
CA CYS A 314 -13.94 -18.00 -25.39
C CYS A 314 -15.02 -18.18 -24.32
N GLN A 315 -15.63 -19.36 -24.26
CA GLN A 315 -16.62 -19.68 -23.24
C GLN A 315 -15.94 -20.42 -22.09
N PRO A 316 -15.85 -19.83 -20.87
CA PRO A 316 -15.29 -20.51 -19.71
C PRO A 316 -16.10 -21.77 -19.36
N ASN A 317 -15.43 -22.85 -18.96
CA ASN A 317 -16.12 -24.06 -18.51
C ASN A 317 -16.70 -23.88 -17.11
N CYS A 318 -18.02 -23.82 -16.99
CA CYS A 318 -18.68 -23.84 -15.69
C CYS A 318 -18.54 -25.22 -15.04
N THR A 319 -17.85 -25.29 -13.91
CA THR A 319 -17.63 -26.54 -13.16
C THR A 319 -18.23 -26.41 -11.75
N PRO A 320 -18.42 -27.50 -10.99
CA PRO A 320 -18.86 -27.38 -9.60
C PRO A 320 -17.97 -26.47 -8.74
N ALA A 321 -16.68 -26.35 -9.09
CA ALA A 321 -15.73 -25.44 -8.45
C ALA A 321 -16.02 -23.95 -8.71
N SER A 322 -16.77 -23.62 -9.78
CA SER A 322 -17.19 -22.23 -10.08
C SER A 322 -18.52 -21.84 -9.43
N LEU A 323 -19.11 -22.75 -8.64
CA LEU A 323 -20.41 -22.57 -7.99
C LEU A 323 -20.31 -22.45 -6.46
N ARG A 324 -19.10 -22.51 -5.90
CA ARG A 324 -18.85 -22.58 -4.45
C ARG A 324 -17.93 -21.46 -3.99
#